data_AF-A0A6M1LSG9-F1
#
_entry.id   AF-A0A6M1LSG9-F1
#
_cell.length_a   1.000
_cell.length_b   1.000
_cell.length_c   1.000
_cell.angle_alpha   90.00
_cell.angle_beta   90.00
_cell.angle_gamma   90.00
#
_symmetry.space_group_name_H-M   'P 1'
#
loop_
_entity.id
_entity.type
_entity.pdbx_description
1 polymer ?
#
loop_
_entity_poly.entity_id
_entity_poly.type
_entity_poly.pdbx_seq_one_letter_code
_entity_poly.pdbx_strand_id
1 'polypeptide(L)'
;MTKEELTAWALSHGWTMIGGMPSLTKPRAPKEAIVRLVLKATVVHVEVKKPAGKWEKMTGAAYGDVQPDPDTGLPRGLGLDTITGFTMLMQENRDRQVFSRLTGKP
;
A
#
# COMPACT_ATOMS: atom_id res chain seq x y z
N MET A 1 -4.13 11.71 -8.89
CA MET A 1 -3.11 10.70 -9.23
C MET A 1 -3.76 9.62 -10.08
N THR A 2 -3.11 9.13 -11.13
CA THR A 2 -3.58 8.01 -11.96
C THR A 2 -3.32 6.65 -11.31
N LYS A 3 -3.83 5.58 -11.95
CA LYS A 3 -3.58 4.20 -11.54
C LYS A 3 -2.08 3.86 -11.56
N GLU A 4 -1.39 4.29 -12.60
CA GLU A 4 0.03 4.03 -12.84
C GLU A 4 0.88 4.80 -11.81
N GLU A 5 0.54 6.07 -11.58
CA GLU A 5 1.20 6.91 -10.56
C GLU A 5 1.03 6.31 -9.16
N LEU A 6 -0.18 5.86 -8.80
CA LEU A 6 -0.42 5.22 -7.51
C LEU A 6 0.29 3.88 -7.37
N THR A 7 0.39 3.10 -8.45
CA THR A 7 1.14 1.84 -8.45
C THR A 7 2.63 2.12 -8.23
N ALA A 8 3.21 3.05 -8.99
CA ALA A 8 4.61 3.43 -8.86
C ALA A 8 4.92 4.02 -7.48
N TRP A 9 4.02 4.87 -6.97
CA TRP A 9 4.11 5.40 -5.61
C TRP A 9 4.12 4.27 -4.58
N ALA A 10 3.16 3.35 -4.64
CA ALA A 10 3.05 2.28 -3.66
C ALA A 10 4.33 1.43 -3.64
N LEU A 11 4.84 1.03 -4.81
CA LEU A 11 6.04 0.21 -4.92
C LEU A 11 7.31 0.90 -4.42
N SER A 12 7.39 2.23 -4.50
CA SER A 12 8.49 2.98 -3.89
C SER A 12 8.34 3.17 -2.37
N HIS A 13 7.13 2.96 -1.82
CA HIS A 13 6.80 3.14 -0.40
C HIS A 13 6.59 1.81 0.35
N GLY A 14 7.30 0.76 -0.06
CA GLY A 14 7.32 -0.52 0.65
C GLY A 14 6.15 -1.45 0.31
N TRP A 15 5.23 -1.07 -0.57
CA TRP A 15 4.23 -2.01 -1.06
C TRP A 15 4.87 -2.99 -2.05
N THR A 16 4.24 -4.15 -2.21
CA THR A 16 4.64 -5.19 -3.19
C THR A 16 3.43 -5.72 -3.93
N MET A 17 3.60 -6.16 -5.18
CA MET A 17 2.50 -6.75 -5.95
C MET A 17 2.16 -8.16 -5.43
N ILE A 18 0.93 -8.34 -4.95
CA ILE A 18 0.38 -9.64 -4.54
C ILE A 18 -1.03 -9.76 -5.12
N GLY A 19 -1.31 -10.85 -5.83
CA GLY A 19 -2.63 -11.07 -6.45
C GLY A 19 -3.05 -9.95 -7.42
N GLY A 20 -2.09 -9.33 -8.11
CA GLY A 20 -2.33 -8.22 -9.05
C GLY A 20 -2.58 -6.86 -8.38
N MET A 21 -2.37 -6.73 -7.07
CA MET A 21 -2.66 -5.52 -6.30
C MET A 21 -1.42 -5.08 -5.51
N PRO A 22 -1.08 -3.78 -5.47
CA PRO A 22 -0.11 -3.28 -4.50
C PRO A 22 -0.60 -3.63 -3.10
N SER A 23 0.23 -4.29 -2.31
CA SER A 23 -0.13 -4.81 -0.99
C SER A 23 0.95 -4.56 0.05
N LEU A 24 0.52 -4.36 1.29
CA LEU A 24 1.37 -4.43 2.48
C LEU A 24 1.14 -5.75 3.19
N THR A 25 2.22 -6.29 3.75
CA THR A 25 2.22 -7.60 4.42
C THR A 25 2.68 -7.45 5.85
N LYS A 26 2.33 -8.42 6.70
CA LYS A 26 2.92 -8.48 8.05
C LYS A 26 4.42 -8.68 7.91
N PRO A 27 5.25 -8.03 8.74
CA PRO A 27 6.72 -8.19 8.68
C PRO A 27 7.16 -9.66 8.73
N ARG A 28 6.53 -10.46 9.60
CA ARG A 28 6.82 -11.88 9.81
C ARG A 28 6.14 -12.83 8.81
N ALA A 29 5.24 -12.34 7.97
CA ALA A 29 4.52 -13.14 6.97
C ALA A 29 4.51 -12.39 5.61
N PRO A 30 5.67 -12.26 4.94
CA PRO A 30 5.85 -11.37 3.79
C PRO A 30 5.11 -11.81 2.53
N LYS A 31 4.53 -13.00 2.53
CA LYS A 31 3.75 -13.56 1.41
C LYS A 31 2.24 -13.34 1.56
N GLU A 32 1.80 -12.84 2.72
CA GLU A 32 0.37 -12.63 2.99
C GLU A 32 0.04 -11.14 3.06
N ALA A 33 -0.75 -10.67 2.09
CA ALA A 33 -1.30 -9.33 2.08
C ALA A 33 -2.30 -9.14 3.24
N ILE A 34 -2.14 -8.03 3.97
CA ILE A 34 -3.07 -7.59 5.01
C ILE A 34 -3.71 -6.23 4.72
N VAL A 35 -3.07 -5.44 3.85
CA VAL A 35 -3.62 -4.21 3.27
C VAL A 35 -3.37 -4.26 1.77
N ARG A 36 -4.32 -3.81 0.96
CA ARG A 36 -4.15 -3.72 -0.50
C ARG A 36 -4.78 -2.47 -1.07
N LEU A 37 -4.17 -1.94 -2.13
CA LEU A 37 -4.79 -0.96 -3.02
C LEU A 37 -5.54 -1.70 -4.12
N VAL A 38 -6.86 -1.55 -4.16
CA VAL A 38 -7.69 -2.07 -5.24
C VAL A 38 -7.89 -0.97 -6.27
N LEU A 39 -7.09 -1.03 -7.32
CA LEU A 39 -7.03 -0.06 -8.41
C LEU A 39 -8.06 -0.42 -9.49
N LYS A 40 -9.26 0.18 -9.41
CA LYS A 40 -10.33 0.01 -10.42
C LYS A 40 -10.16 1.00 -11.57
N ALA A 41 -11.11 1.03 -12.49
CA ALA A 41 -11.06 1.88 -13.68
C ALA A 41 -11.00 3.39 -13.35
N THR A 42 -11.83 3.87 -12.41
CA THR A 42 -11.95 5.30 -12.09
C THR A 42 -11.65 5.64 -10.64
N VAL A 43 -11.57 4.62 -9.78
CA VAL A 43 -11.42 4.77 -8.33
C VAL A 43 -10.35 3.81 -7.80
N VAL A 44 -9.75 4.21 -6.69
CA VAL A 44 -8.88 3.36 -5.88
C VAL A 44 -9.52 3.16 -4.51
N HIS A 45 -9.44 1.93 -3.99
CA HIS A 45 -9.84 1.61 -2.62
C HIS A 45 -8.67 1.11 -1.80
N VAL A 46 -8.67 1.43 -0.50
CA VAL A 46 -7.84 0.75 0.48
C VAL A 46 -8.69 -0.33 1.14
N GLU A 47 -8.24 -1.58 1.05
CA GLU A 47 -8.88 -2.72 1.70
C GLU A 47 -7.96 -3.37 2.70
N VAL A 48 -8.52 -3.80 3.83
CA VAL A 48 -7.82 -4.50 4.91
C VAL A 48 -8.39 -5.90 5.07
N LYS A 49 -7.51 -6.88 5.30
CA LYS A 49 -7.89 -8.27 5.54
C LYS A 49 -8.23 -8.45 7.02
N LYS A 50 -9.46 -8.86 7.32
CA LYS A 50 -9.87 -9.27 8.67
C LYS A 50 -9.17 -10.56 9.10
N PRO A 51 -9.11 -10.88 10.41
CA PRO A 51 -8.58 -12.16 10.89
C PRO A 51 -9.26 -13.38 10.27
N ALA A 52 -10.56 -13.30 9.98
CA ALA A 52 -11.33 -14.34 9.27
C ALA A 52 -11.01 -14.44 7.77
N GLY A 53 -10.05 -13.67 7.26
CA GLY A 53 -9.58 -13.69 5.88
C GLY A 53 -10.39 -12.86 4.88
N LYS A 54 -11.55 -12.31 5.29
CA LYS A 54 -12.40 -11.45 4.45
C LYS A 54 -11.76 -10.07 4.28
N TRP A 55 -11.80 -9.53 3.06
CA TRP A 55 -11.41 -8.16 2.76
C TRP A 55 -12.55 -7.18 3.06
N GLU A 56 -12.19 -6.07 3.69
CA GLU A 56 -13.11 -4.96 3.96
C GLU A 56 -12.54 -3.67 3.39
N LYS A 57 -13.38 -2.93 2.67
CA LYS A 57 -13.05 -1.58 2.19
C LYS A 57 -13.06 -0.62 3.38
N MET A 58 -11.92 0.00 3.64
CA MET A 58 -11.78 1.03 4.66
C MET A 58 -12.08 2.42 4.09
N THR A 59 -11.47 2.72 2.94
CA THR A 59 -11.57 4.03 2.28
C THR A 59 -11.51 3.87 0.77
N GLY A 60 -11.79 4.94 0.05
CA GLY A 60 -11.55 5.00 -1.39
C GLY A 60 -11.94 6.35 -1.96
N ALA A 61 -11.31 6.69 -3.09
CA ALA A 61 -11.49 7.97 -3.76
C ALA A 61 -11.38 7.78 -5.28
N ALA A 62 -11.96 8.72 -6.04
CA ALA A 62 -11.69 8.81 -7.47
C ALA A 62 -10.24 9.25 -7.70
N TYR A 63 -9.63 8.81 -8.80
CA TYR A 63 -8.25 9.16 -9.12
C TYR A 63 -8.00 10.68 -9.18
N GLY A 64 -9.00 11.45 -9.64
CA GLY A 64 -8.95 12.92 -9.67
C GLY A 64 -8.91 13.56 -8.27
N ASP A 65 -9.46 12.89 -7.26
CA ASP A 65 -9.54 13.40 -5.88
C ASP A 65 -8.30 13.01 -5.05
N VAL A 66 -7.51 12.04 -5.53
CA VAL A 66 -6.27 11.64 -4.87
C VAL A 66 -5.15 12.58 -5.25
N GLN A 67 -4.70 13.38 -4.29
CA GLN A 67 -3.63 14.36 -4.48
C GLN A 67 -2.45 14.01 -3.57
N PRO A 68 -1.22 14.01 -4.08
CA PRO A 68 -0.05 13.84 -3.22
C PRO A 68 0.00 15.00 -2.22
N ASP A 69 0.33 14.67 -0.98
CA ASP A 69 0.68 15.65 0.02
C ASP A 69 1.99 16.37 -0.39
N PRO A 70 2.07 17.71 -0.33
CA PRO A 70 3.22 18.45 -0.84
C PRO A 70 4.51 18.20 -0.05
N ASP A 71 4.38 17.87 1.24
CA ASP A 71 5.54 17.72 2.13
C ASP A 71 5.99 16.25 2.21
N THR A 72 5.04 15.32 2.23
CA THR A 72 5.31 13.89 2.47
C THR A 72 5.16 13.02 1.23
N GLY A 73 4.52 13.52 0.16
CA GLY A 73 4.19 12.74 -1.03
C GLY A 73 3.12 11.66 -0.80
N LEU A 74 2.49 11.60 0.38
CA LEU A 74 1.44 10.64 0.70
C LEU A 74 0.15 10.93 -0.10
N PRO A 75 -0.49 9.92 -0.71
CA PRO A 75 -1.76 10.10 -1.39
C PRO A 75 -2.87 10.44 -0.38
N ARG A 76 -3.31 11.70 -0.39
CA ARG A 76 -4.42 12.16 0.43
C ARG A 76 -5.75 11.61 -0.08
N GLY A 77 -6.75 11.56 0.80
CA GLY A 77 -8.09 11.02 0.50
C GLY A 77 -8.20 9.50 0.59
N LEU A 78 -7.09 8.79 0.84
CA LEU A 78 -7.07 7.33 1.05
C LEU A 78 -6.99 6.94 2.53
N GLY A 79 -6.91 7.90 3.45
CA GLY A 79 -6.79 7.65 4.89
C GLY A 79 -5.49 6.94 5.29
N LEU A 80 -4.44 7.04 4.46
CA LEU A 80 -3.13 6.44 4.72
C LEU A 80 -2.37 7.15 5.85
N ASP A 81 -2.69 8.41 6.05
CA ASP A 81 -2.21 9.33 7.08
C ASP A 81 -3.06 9.28 8.36
N THR A 82 -4.37 9.05 8.23
CA THR A 82 -5.31 9.06 9.36
C THR A 82 -5.49 7.71 10.03
N ILE A 83 -5.33 6.60 9.29
CA ILE A 83 -5.43 5.25 9.84
C ILE A 83 -4.11 4.90 10.54
N THR A 84 -4.16 4.83 11.87
CA THR A 84 -3.01 4.52 12.70
C THR A 84 -2.35 3.20 12.28
N GLY A 85 -1.03 3.23 12.11
CA GLY A 85 -0.20 2.05 11.83
C GLY A 85 0.09 1.77 10.36
N PHE A 86 -0.57 2.42 9.39
CA PHE A 86 -0.27 2.22 7.96
C PHE A 86 1.11 2.76 7.57
N THR A 87 1.48 3.96 8.01
CA THR A 87 2.81 4.53 7.75
C THR A 87 3.92 3.68 8.36
N MET A 88 3.71 3.17 9.57
CA MET A 88 4.63 2.23 10.23
C MET A 88 4.76 0.93 9.43
N LEU A 89 3.64 0.35 8.97
CA LEU A 89 3.64 -0.86 8.16
C LEU A 89 4.34 -0.67 6.81
N MET A 90 4.15 0.48 6.16
CA MET A 90 4.86 0.87 4.94
C MET A 90 6.37 0.91 5.18
N GLN A 91 6.80 1.56 6.26
CA GLN A 91 8.21 1.64 6.65
C GLN A 91 8.80 0.25 6.92
N GLU A 92 8.14 -0.58 7.73
CA GLU A 92 8.60 -1.95 8.03
C GLU A 92 8.75 -2.80 6.77
N ASN A 93 7.82 -2.67 5.82
CA ASN A 93 7.91 -3.39 4.55
C ASN A 93 9.05 -2.85 3.68
N ARG A 94 9.25 -1.52 3.63
CA ARG A 94 10.35 -0.88 2.90
C ARG A 94 11.69 -1.31 3.45
N ASP A 95 11.86 -1.27 4.77
CA ASP A 95 13.09 -1.68 5.45
C ASP A 95 13.43 -3.13 5.11
N ARG A 96 12.44 -4.03 5.22
CA ARG A 96 12.61 -5.44 4.81
C ARG A 96 13.07 -5.57 3.36
N GLN A 97 12.48 -4.83 2.43
CA GLN A 97 12.88 -4.87 1.01
C GLN A 97 14.33 -4.41 0.81
N VAL A 98 14.75 -3.34 1.50
CA VAL A 98 16.12 -2.84 1.46
C VAL A 98 17.09 -3.88 2.03
N PHE A 99 16.83 -4.43 3.22
CA PHE A 99 17.67 -5.45 3.82
C PHE A 99 17.74 -6.72 2.96
N SER A 100 16.62 -7.18 2.38
CA SER A 100 16.61 -8.33 1.48
C SER A 100 17.46 -8.13 0.24
N ARG A 101 17.61 -6.89 -0.26
CA ARG A 101 18.50 -6.58 -1.39
C ARG A 101 19.98 -6.58 -0.99
N LEU A 102 20.28 -6.16 0.24
CA LEU A 102 21.64 -6.16 0.79
C LEU A 102 22.13 -7.57 1.14
N THR A 103 21.23 -8.46 1.57
CA THR A 103 21.57 -9.83 1.98
C THR A 103 21.30 -10.87 0.88
N GLY A 104 20.71 -10.48 -0.25
CA GLY A 104 20.45 -11.36 -1.38
C GLY A 104 21.75 -11.75 -2.07
N LYS A 105 22.18 -13.00 -1.92
CA LYS A 105 23.19 -13.62 -2.79
C LYS A 105 22.66 -13.55 -4.25
N PRO A 106 23.49 -13.20 -5.25
CA PRO A 106 23.08 -13.12 -6.65
C PRO A 106 22.40 -14.39 -7.16
#